data_AF-A0A7Y9BQA0-F1
#
_entry.id   AF-A0A7Y9BQA0-F1
#
_cell.length_a   1.000
_cell.length_b   1.000
_cell.length_c   1.000
_cell.angle_alpha   90.00
_cell.angle_beta   90.00
_cell.angle_gamma   90.00
#
_symmetry.space_group_name_H-M   'P 1'
#
loop_
_entity.id
_entity.type
_entity.pdbx_description
1 polymer ?
#
loop_
_entity_poly.entity_id
_entity_poly.type
_entity_poly.pdbx_seq_one_letter_code
_entity_poly.pdbx_strand_id
1 'polypeptide(L)'
;AAPRRRAAGDPVKLLLHRHRTLCEQAVDPLQIAAGLEAQGITDRTAARFRHRDVFSLAEELYARTPREEEPPAPSAAGPADAPALRRFGLALLPGALACAAAAAAVPYAAAVTALAAAAAVVLPGPSGRAAAGSSPRSGRAVLLLAAAAAGWAVHRHGASLGIALALAAAAGHLAAAVYAARVRHRLAASHALEDFADGARPLLLGTVAGFAAAAAGAAVLAGAAVPLALPIALLLFLTRLLVGHGAPRGPVAAALVLALVPVTAAAPAAAAGLLVCAVPALARASAYTRP
;
A
#
# COMPACT_ATOMS: atom_id res chain seq x y z
N ALA A 1 -63.08 -6.85 -9.06
CA ALA A 1 -61.86 -6.27 -9.62
C ALA A 1 -60.87 -6.00 -8.49
N ALA A 2 -59.79 -6.77 -8.39
CA ALA A 2 -58.77 -6.57 -7.36
C ALA A 2 -57.98 -5.27 -7.65
N PRO A 3 -57.64 -4.45 -6.64
CA PRO A 3 -56.91 -3.22 -6.87
C PRO A 3 -55.51 -3.55 -7.41
N ARG A 4 -55.21 -3.05 -8.60
CA ARG A 4 -53.85 -3.06 -9.18
C ARG A 4 -52.92 -2.39 -8.17
N ARG A 5 -52.02 -3.15 -7.55
CA ARG A 5 -50.88 -2.60 -6.82
C ARG A 5 -50.17 -1.64 -7.78
N ARG A 6 -50.13 -0.35 -7.45
CA ARG A 6 -49.24 0.61 -8.13
C ARG A 6 -47.86 -0.05 -8.15
N ALA A 7 -47.25 -0.16 -9.32
CA ALA A 7 -45.86 -0.56 -9.43
C ALA A 7 -45.05 0.40 -8.55
N ALA A 8 -44.66 -0.05 -7.36
CA ALA A 8 -43.75 0.69 -6.52
C ALA A 8 -42.51 0.93 -7.38
N GLY A 9 -42.20 2.19 -7.66
CA GLY A 9 -41.04 2.54 -8.47
C GLY A 9 -39.82 1.79 -7.96
N ASP A 10 -38.96 1.37 -8.88
CA ASP A 10 -37.76 0.63 -8.56
C ASP A 10 -37.00 1.32 -7.40
N PRO A 11 -36.95 0.70 -6.21
CA PRO A 11 -36.41 1.35 -5.02
C PRO A 11 -34.92 1.64 -5.17
N VAL A 12 -34.21 0.84 -5.97
CA VAL A 12 -32.79 1.05 -6.31
C VAL A 12 -32.64 2.30 -7.17
N LYS A 13 -33.57 2.56 -8.09
CA LYS A 13 -33.54 3.78 -8.93
C LYS A 13 -33.74 5.06 -8.11
N LEU A 14 -34.60 5.02 -7.10
CA LEU A 14 -34.77 6.15 -6.16
C LEU A 14 -33.51 6.38 -5.32
N LEU A 15 -32.84 5.30 -4.91
CA LEU A 15 -31.58 5.38 -4.19
C LEU A 15 -30.46 5.94 -5.07
N LEU A 16 -30.35 5.47 -6.32
CA LEU A 16 -29.40 6.00 -7.31
C LEU A 16 -29.61 7.50 -7.53
N HIS A 17 -30.86 7.96 -7.59
CA HIS A 17 -31.14 9.40 -7.73
C HIS A 17 -30.70 10.22 -6.52
N ARG A 18 -30.91 9.70 -5.30
CA ARG A 18 -30.49 10.37 -4.06
C ARG A 18 -28.96 10.42 -3.90
N HIS A 19 -28.27 9.36 -4.30
CA HIS A 19 -26.82 9.23 -4.19
C HIS A 19 -26.12 9.41 -5.54
N ARG A 20 -26.72 10.18 -6.45
CA ARG A 20 -26.27 10.33 -7.84
C ARG A 20 -24.83 10.82 -7.93
N THR A 21 -24.52 11.91 -7.23
CA THR A 21 -23.17 12.50 -7.20
C THR A 21 -22.13 11.49 -6.73
N LEU A 22 -22.49 10.65 -5.75
CA LEU A 22 -21.63 9.61 -5.22
C LEU A 22 -21.43 8.50 -6.24
N CYS A 23 -22.48 8.03 -6.91
CA CYS A 23 -22.42 6.95 -7.89
C CYS A 23 -21.68 7.37 -9.19
N GLU A 24 -21.85 8.62 -9.62
CA GLU A 24 -21.19 9.18 -10.82
C GLU A 24 -19.68 9.44 -10.59
N GLN A 25 -19.31 9.90 -9.38
CA GLN A 25 -17.90 10.08 -9.01
C GLN A 25 -17.22 8.78 -8.58
N ALA A 26 -18.01 7.80 -8.15
CA ALA A 26 -17.49 6.52 -7.69
C ALA A 26 -16.92 5.74 -8.84
N VAL A 27 -15.63 5.46 -8.72
CA VAL A 27 -14.92 4.80 -9.78
C VAL A 27 -15.16 3.28 -9.67
N ASP A 28 -15.42 2.71 -8.48
CA ASP A 28 -15.75 1.28 -8.25
C ASP A 28 -16.94 1.07 -7.28
N PRO A 29 -17.53 -0.14 -7.21
CA PRO A 29 -18.63 -0.45 -6.30
C PRO A 29 -18.30 -0.28 -4.80
N LEU A 30 -17.05 -0.47 -4.40
CA LEU A 30 -16.66 -0.40 -2.99
C LEU A 30 -16.69 1.04 -2.47
N GLN A 31 -16.32 2.01 -3.31
CA GLN A 31 -16.49 3.43 -3.02
C GLN A 31 -17.98 3.81 -2.86
N ILE A 32 -18.86 3.18 -3.63
CA ILE A 32 -20.32 3.33 -3.45
C ILE A 32 -20.72 2.75 -2.09
N ALA A 33 -20.31 1.51 -1.77
CA ALA A 33 -20.65 0.87 -0.51
C ALA A 33 -20.24 1.71 0.72
N ALA A 34 -18.99 2.18 0.75
CA ALA A 34 -18.51 3.01 1.85
C ALA A 34 -19.22 4.37 1.93
N GLY A 35 -19.54 4.95 0.78
CA GLY A 35 -20.34 6.16 0.69
C GLY A 35 -21.74 6.00 1.28
N LEU A 36 -22.36 4.84 1.04
CA LEU A 36 -23.66 4.50 1.59
C LEU A 36 -23.56 4.23 3.11
N GLU A 37 -22.54 3.54 3.59
CA GLU A 37 -22.30 3.31 5.03
C GLU A 37 -22.05 4.61 5.80
N ALA A 38 -21.24 5.52 5.25
CA ALA A 38 -21.00 6.84 5.85
C ALA A 38 -22.29 7.68 5.96
N GLN A 39 -23.28 7.37 5.14
CA GLN A 39 -24.61 7.98 5.15
C GLN A 39 -25.65 7.14 5.91
N GLY A 40 -25.21 6.12 6.64
CA GLY A 40 -26.02 5.32 7.57
C GLY A 40 -26.74 4.12 6.94
N ILE A 41 -26.40 3.73 5.72
CA ILE A 41 -26.96 2.53 5.09
C ILE A 41 -26.17 1.31 5.55
N THR A 42 -26.87 0.35 6.16
CA THR A 42 -26.32 -0.91 6.69
C THR A 42 -26.92 -2.10 5.94
N ASP A 43 -26.42 -3.31 6.19
CA ASP A 43 -26.91 -4.54 5.54
C ASP A 43 -28.41 -4.76 5.75
N ARG A 44 -28.92 -4.42 6.94
CA ARG A 44 -30.35 -4.46 7.24
C ARG A 44 -31.14 -3.50 6.33
N THR A 45 -30.56 -2.36 5.99
CA THR A 45 -31.14 -1.40 5.04
C THR A 45 -31.02 -1.92 3.62
N ALA A 46 -29.90 -2.53 3.23
CA ALA A 46 -29.69 -3.14 1.92
C ALA A 46 -30.66 -4.29 1.62
N ALA A 47 -30.99 -5.11 2.64
CA ALA A 47 -32.00 -6.16 2.54
C ALA A 47 -33.39 -5.63 2.14
N ARG A 48 -33.73 -4.38 2.51
CA ARG A 48 -35.00 -3.74 2.09
C ARG A 48 -35.02 -3.40 0.60
N PHE A 49 -33.84 -3.23 0.00
CA PHE A 49 -33.67 -3.08 -1.45
C PHE A 49 -33.53 -4.44 -2.17
N ARG A 50 -33.75 -5.57 -1.48
CA ARG A 50 -33.58 -6.95 -1.99
C ARG A 50 -32.13 -7.32 -2.37
N HIS A 51 -31.15 -6.64 -1.78
CA HIS A 51 -29.75 -7.00 -1.88
C HIS A 51 -29.27 -7.62 -0.57
N ARG A 52 -28.35 -8.59 -0.65
CA ARG A 52 -27.89 -9.36 0.51
C ARG A 52 -27.18 -8.49 1.54
N ASP A 53 -26.39 -7.54 1.08
CA ASP A 53 -25.51 -6.66 1.85
C ASP A 53 -25.34 -5.31 1.13
N VAL A 54 -24.71 -4.34 1.80
CA VAL A 54 -24.44 -3.01 1.23
C VAL A 54 -23.56 -3.12 -0.02
N PHE A 55 -22.65 -4.09 -0.07
CA PHE A 55 -21.77 -4.31 -1.22
C PHE A 55 -22.55 -4.74 -2.47
N SER A 56 -23.44 -5.72 -2.37
CA SER A 56 -24.32 -6.19 -3.46
C SER A 56 -25.24 -5.08 -3.95
N LEU A 57 -25.70 -4.22 -3.05
CA LEU A 57 -26.47 -3.02 -3.40
C LEU A 57 -25.61 -2.01 -4.17
N ALA A 58 -24.37 -1.83 -3.74
CA ALA A 58 -23.42 -0.94 -4.38
C ALA A 58 -22.95 -1.44 -5.76
N GLU A 59 -22.79 -2.76 -5.95
CA GLU A 59 -22.55 -3.36 -7.26
C GLU A 59 -23.70 -3.12 -8.22
N GLU A 60 -24.95 -3.28 -7.76
CA GLU A 60 -26.12 -2.99 -8.58
C GLU A 60 -26.21 -1.50 -8.96
N LEU A 61 -25.94 -0.59 -8.01
CA LEU A 61 -25.89 0.84 -8.28
C LEU A 61 -24.75 1.21 -9.24
N TYR A 62 -23.59 0.56 -9.08
CA TYR A 62 -22.47 0.68 -10.00
C TYR A 62 -22.89 0.23 -11.39
N ALA A 63 -23.36 -0.99 -11.57
CA ALA A 63 -23.76 -1.53 -12.88
C ALA A 63 -24.80 -0.66 -13.61
N ARG A 64 -25.68 0.03 -12.88
CA ARG A 64 -26.73 0.89 -13.44
C ARG A 64 -26.32 2.34 -13.71
N THR A 65 -25.18 2.78 -13.19
CA THR A 65 -24.72 4.15 -13.42
C THR A 65 -24.13 4.24 -14.83
N PRO A 66 -24.65 5.11 -15.72
CA PRO A 66 -24.12 5.26 -17.07
C PRO A 66 -22.68 5.79 -16.97
N ARG A 67 -21.72 4.97 -17.38
CA ARG A 67 -20.31 5.36 -17.50
C ARG A 67 -19.96 5.43 -18.97
N GLU A 68 -19.17 6.43 -19.35
CA GLU A 68 -18.49 6.38 -20.64
C GLU A 68 -17.69 5.08 -20.68
N GLU A 69 -17.96 4.22 -21.66
CA GLU A 69 -17.19 3.00 -21.86
C GLU A 69 -15.73 3.41 -22.06
N GLU A 70 -14.90 3.13 -21.06
CA GLU A 70 -13.46 3.21 -21.21
C GLU A 70 -13.09 2.22 -22.33
N PRO A 71 -12.39 2.66 -23.39
CA PRO A 71 -12.10 1.81 -24.54
C PRO A 71 -11.52 0.47 -24.09
N PRO A 72 -11.92 -0.64 -24.72
CA PRO A 72 -11.59 -1.97 -24.26
C PRO A 72 -10.09 -2.08 -24.01
N ALA A 73 -9.73 -2.38 -22.77
CA ALA A 73 -8.34 -2.64 -22.41
C ALA A 73 -7.82 -3.73 -23.38
N PRO A 74 -6.66 -3.52 -24.03
CA PRO A 74 -6.13 -4.51 -24.95
C PRO A 74 -6.02 -5.85 -24.23
N SER A 75 -6.62 -6.91 -24.80
CA SER A 75 -6.60 -8.26 -24.26
C SER A 75 -5.16 -8.67 -23.95
N ALA A 76 -4.82 -8.69 -22.67
CA ALA A 76 -3.51 -9.11 -22.18
C ALA A 76 -3.44 -10.65 -22.15
N ALA A 77 -3.41 -11.26 -23.33
CA ALA A 77 -2.88 -12.61 -23.52
C ALA A 77 -1.40 -12.50 -23.94
N GLY A 78 -0.59 -11.92 -23.05
CA GLY A 78 0.88 -11.95 -23.13
C GLY A 78 1.43 -12.61 -21.87
N PRO A 79 2.58 -13.30 -21.91
CA PRO A 79 3.13 -13.98 -20.75
C PRO A 79 3.28 -12.98 -19.60
N ALA A 80 2.55 -13.24 -18.50
CA ALA A 80 2.37 -12.33 -17.38
C ALA A 80 3.69 -11.97 -16.64
N ASP A 81 4.80 -12.59 -17.02
CA ASP A 81 6.06 -12.58 -16.29
C ASP A 81 7.07 -11.52 -16.77
N ALA A 82 7.02 -11.11 -18.04
CA ALA A 82 7.98 -10.16 -18.62
C ALA A 82 8.01 -8.78 -17.93
N PRO A 83 6.87 -8.14 -17.60
CA PRO A 83 6.91 -6.86 -16.90
C PRO A 83 7.33 -7.01 -15.44
N ALA A 84 6.94 -8.09 -14.75
CA ALA A 84 7.28 -8.33 -13.34
C ALA A 84 8.79 -8.59 -13.16
N LEU A 85 9.39 -9.40 -14.03
CA LEU A 85 10.82 -9.70 -14.00
C LEU A 85 11.67 -8.47 -14.32
N ARG A 86 11.26 -7.67 -15.31
CA ARG A 86 11.90 -6.38 -15.63
C ARG A 86 11.78 -5.39 -14.47
N ARG A 87 10.65 -5.36 -13.76
CA ARG A 87 10.45 -4.51 -12.57
C ARG A 87 11.29 -4.98 -11.38
N PHE A 88 11.42 -6.28 -11.19
CA PHE A 88 12.31 -6.87 -10.18
C PHE A 88 13.78 -6.55 -10.48
N GLY A 89 14.20 -6.66 -11.75
CA GLY A 89 15.53 -6.24 -12.19
C GLY A 89 15.81 -4.75 -11.96
N LEU A 90 14.84 -3.86 -12.25
CA LEU A 90 14.94 -2.44 -11.93
C LEU A 90 14.98 -2.16 -10.41
N ALA A 91 14.30 -2.98 -9.59
CA ALA A 91 14.34 -2.88 -8.14
C ALA A 91 15.67 -3.39 -7.54
N LEU A 92 16.36 -4.31 -8.23
CA LEU A 92 17.69 -4.80 -7.86
C LEU A 92 18.82 -3.86 -8.31
N LEU A 93 18.59 -3.04 -9.33
CA LEU A 93 19.56 -2.13 -9.93
C LEU A 93 20.26 -1.21 -8.90
N PRO A 94 19.56 -0.60 -7.92
CA PRO A 94 20.21 0.20 -6.89
C PRO A 94 21.12 -0.66 -6.00
N GLY A 95 20.69 -1.86 -5.61
CA GLY A 95 21.49 -2.79 -4.82
C GLY A 95 22.73 -3.29 -5.58
N ALA A 96 22.57 -3.57 -6.86
CA ALA A 96 23.68 -3.95 -7.73
C ALA A 96 24.71 -2.82 -7.90
N LEU A 97 24.26 -1.57 -8.09
CA LEU A 97 25.14 -0.39 -8.15
C LEU A 97 25.85 -0.13 -6.83
N ALA A 98 25.17 -0.31 -5.69
CA ALA A 98 25.75 -0.19 -4.36
C ALA A 98 26.83 -1.25 -4.11
N CYS A 99 26.56 -2.52 -4.46
CA CYS A 99 27.54 -3.61 -4.37
C CYS A 99 28.74 -3.37 -5.29
N ALA A 100 28.52 -2.92 -6.53
CA ALA A 100 29.59 -2.63 -7.48
C ALA A 100 30.47 -1.47 -7.00
N ALA A 101 29.88 -0.39 -6.48
CA ALA A 101 30.65 0.75 -5.95
C ALA A 101 31.44 0.40 -4.67
N ALA A 102 30.89 -0.46 -3.81
CA ALA A 102 31.61 -0.96 -2.63
C ALA A 102 32.77 -1.89 -3.02
N ALA A 103 32.55 -2.81 -3.98
CA ALA A 103 33.59 -3.70 -4.49
C ALA A 103 34.74 -2.96 -5.18
N ALA A 104 34.46 -1.80 -5.79
CA ALA A 104 35.45 -0.94 -6.45
C ALA A 104 36.22 -0.01 -5.49
N ALA A 105 36.04 -0.13 -4.17
CA ALA A 105 36.70 0.69 -3.13
C ALA A 105 36.62 2.21 -3.41
N VAL A 106 35.52 2.65 -4.00
CA VAL A 106 35.34 4.05 -4.41
C VAL A 106 35.25 4.93 -3.16
N PRO A 107 35.97 6.06 -3.07
CA PRO A 107 35.94 6.94 -1.89
C PRO A 107 34.54 7.49 -1.56
N TYR A 108 33.60 7.39 -2.50
CA TYR A 108 32.19 7.77 -2.37
C TYR A 108 31.24 6.56 -2.24
N ALA A 109 31.72 5.35 -1.96
CA ALA A 109 30.88 4.15 -1.86
C ALA A 109 29.74 4.30 -0.83
N ALA A 110 30.00 5.00 0.29
CA ALA A 110 28.96 5.35 1.26
C ALA A 110 27.90 6.31 0.67
N ALA A 111 28.32 7.27 -0.16
CA ALA A 111 27.40 8.19 -0.82
C ALA A 111 26.60 7.50 -1.94
N VAL A 112 27.24 6.60 -2.71
CA VAL A 112 26.58 5.81 -3.76
C VAL A 112 25.59 4.81 -3.16
N THR A 113 25.96 4.12 -2.08
CA THR A 113 25.07 3.21 -1.35
C THR A 113 23.91 3.96 -0.68
N ALA A 114 24.16 5.15 -0.11
CA ALA A 114 23.12 6.03 0.41
C ALA A 114 22.16 6.50 -0.70
N LEU A 115 22.68 6.93 -1.85
CA LEU A 115 21.89 7.33 -3.02
C LEU A 115 21.09 6.17 -3.60
N ALA A 116 21.67 4.98 -3.67
CA ALA A 116 20.99 3.78 -4.14
C ALA A 116 19.87 3.33 -3.20
N ALA A 117 20.12 3.31 -1.88
CA ALA A 117 19.10 3.02 -0.88
C ALA A 117 17.97 4.07 -0.91
N ALA A 118 18.33 5.36 -1.00
CA ALA A 118 17.38 6.45 -1.19
C ALA A 118 16.57 6.31 -2.48
N ALA A 119 17.21 5.97 -3.59
CA ALA A 119 16.56 5.73 -4.87
C ALA A 119 15.59 4.54 -4.79
N ALA A 120 15.95 3.44 -4.14
CA ALA A 120 15.05 2.29 -3.96
C ALA A 120 13.77 2.63 -3.16
N VAL A 121 13.88 3.59 -2.24
CA VAL A 121 12.75 4.12 -1.46
C VAL A 121 11.87 5.05 -2.30
N VAL A 122 12.49 5.94 -3.11
CA VAL A 122 11.79 6.98 -3.89
C VAL A 122 11.24 6.46 -5.21
N LEU A 123 11.92 5.50 -5.87
CA LEU A 123 11.46 4.96 -7.15
C LEU A 123 10.13 4.22 -6.94
N PRO A 124 9.06 4.69 -7.60
CA PRO A 124 7.75 4.10 -7.43
C PRO A 124 7.80 2.63 -7.81
N GLY A 125 7.27 1.79 -6.92
CA GLY A 125 6.91 0.44 -7.31
C GLY A 125 5.71 0.45 -8.27
N PRO A 126 5.47 -0.66 -8.97
CA PRO A 126 4.43 -0.76 -9.99
C PRO A 126 3.01 -0.56 -9.45
N SER A 127 2.80 -0.55 -8.13
CA SER A 127 1.54 -0.21 -7.46
C SER A 127 1.34 1.30 -7.24
N GLY A 128 2.30 2.15 -7.61
CA GLY A 128 2.30 3.58 -7.33
C GLY A 128 1.59 4.46 -8.35
N ARG A 129 0.67 3.93 -9.17
CA ARG A 129 -0.23 4.82 -9.94
C ARG A 129 -1.33 5.28 -8.99
N ALA A 130 -1.11 6.50 -8.52
CA ALA A 130 -1.94 7.28 -7.63
C ALA A 130 -3.45 7.04 -7.81
N ALA A 131 -4.12 6.73 -6.71
CA ALA A 131 -5.50 7.14 -6.52
C ALA A 131 -5.57 8.66 -6.76
N ALA A 132 -6.36 9.08 -7.73
CA ALA A 132 -6.43 10.43 -8.29
C ALA A 132 -7.02 11.50 -7.31
N GLY A 133 -6.90 11.32 -6.00
CA GLY A 133 -7.54 12.18 -4.99
C GLY A 133 -6.60 12.79 -3.94
N SER A 134 -5.31 12.43 -3.88
CA SER A 134 -4.37 13.04 -2.91
C SER A 134 -3.19 13.71 -3.59
N SER A 135 -2.79 14.89 -3.10
CA SER A 135 -1.78 15.71 -3.76
C SER A 135 -0.45 14.93 -3.92
N PRO A 136 0.03 14.66 -5.14
CA PRO A 136 1.22 13.84 -5.39
C PRO A 136 2.50 14.44 -4.77
N ARG A 137 2.46 15.71 -4.35
CA ARG A 137 3.53 16.41 -3.64
C ARG A 137 3.75 15.88 -2.23
N SER A 138 2.67 15.58 -1.50
CA SER A 138 2.76 15.15 -0.09
C SER A 138 3.33 13.74 0.07
N GLY A 139 2.98 12.81 -0.83
CA GLY A 139 3.57 11.46 -0.86
C GLY A 139 5.07 11.49 -1.20
N ARG A 140 5.47 12.33 -2.16
CA ARG A 140 6.87 12.51 -2.52
C ARG A 140 7.71 13.07 -1.37
N ALA A 141 7.19 14.04 -0.62
CA ALA A 141 7.91 14.60 0.54
C ALA A 141 8.24 13.53 1.59
N VAL A 142 7.31 12.62 1.88
CA VAL A 142 7.54 11.51 2.82
C VAL A 142 8.58 10.52 2.29
N LEU A 143 8.57 10.21 0.99
CA LEU A 143 9.58 9.34 0.38
C LEU A 143 10.97 9.99 0.38
N LEU A 144 11.05 11.31 0.20
CA LEU A 144 12.31 12.06 0.33
C LEU A 144 12.84 12.05 1.77
N LEU A 145 11.96 12.19 2.77
CA LEU A 145 12.33 12.05 4.17
C LEU A 145 12.84 10.64 4.49
N ALA A 146 12.21 9.61 3.93
CA ALA A 146 12.64 8.23 4.08
C ALA A 146 14.00 7.96 3.41
N ALA A 147 14.23 8.54 2.23
CA ALA A 147 15.53 8.56 1.58
C ALA A 147 16.61 9.26 2.43
N ALA A 148 16.29 10.41 3.02
CA ALA A 148 17.19 11.13 3.91
C ALA A 148 17.54 10.31 5.17
N ALA A 149 16.54 9.66 5.79
CA ALA A 149 16.76 8.78 6.94
C ALA A 149 17.64 7.56 6.60
N ALA A 150 17.41 6.94 5.44
CA ALA A 150 18.25 5.84 4.96
C ALA A 150 19.70 6.32 4.69
N GLY A 151 19.86 7.43 3.98
CA GLY A 151 21.19 7.99 3.68
C GLY A 151 21.95 8.42 4.94
N TRP A 152 21.26 9.01 5.91
CA TRP A 152 21.82 9.36 7.21
C TRP A 152 22.31 8.14 7.98
N ALA A 153 21.51 7.08 8.03
CA ALA A 153 21.89 5.85 8.70
C ALA A 153 23.10 5.17 8.04
N VAL A 154 23.13 5.12 6.69
CA VAL A 154 24.27 4.57 5.94
C VAL A 154 25.52 5.40 6.15
N HIS A 155 25.41 6.73 6.17
CA HIS A 155 26.54 7.61 6.48
C HIS A 155 27.11 7.33 7.87
N ARG A 156 26.26 7.09 8.88
CA ARG A 156 26.67 6.84 10.26
C ARG A 156 27.23 5.44 10.50
N HIS A 157 26.68 4.43 9.83
CA HIS A 157 26.91 3.02 10.16
C HIS A 157 27.63 2.23 9.07
N GLY A 158 27.96 2.87 7.95
CA GLY A 158 28.82 2.32 6.91
C GLY A 158 28.09 1.58 5.80
N ALA A 159 28.87 1.13 4.82
CA ALA A 159 28.38 0.55 3.58
C ALA A 159 27.66 -0.80 3.76
N SER A 160 28.02 -1.59 4.78
CA SER A 160 27.34 -2.87 5.07
C SER A 160 25.85 -2.66 5.37
N LEU A 161 25.51 -1.60 6.12
CA LEU A 161 24.10 -1.22 6.33
C LEU A 161 23.43 -0.81 5.00
N GLY A 162 24.13 -0.07 4.15
CA GLY A 162 23.60 0.32 2.83
C GLY A 162 23.26 -0.89 1.95
N ILE A 163 24.14 -1.89 1.90
CA ILE A 163 23.91 -3.14 1.18
C ILE A 163 22.73 -3.90 1.79
N ALA A 164 22.67 -4.00 3.12
CA ALA A 164 21.57 -4.66 3.82
C ALA A 164 20.20 -4.01 3.50
N LEU A 165 20.12 -2.68 3.52
CA LEU A 165 18.91 -1.93 3.20
C LEU A 165 18.51 -2.08 1.72
N ALA A 166 19.49 -2.12 0.81
CA ALA A 166 19.22 -2.31 -0.62
C ALA A 166 18.67 -3.73 -0.93
N LEU A 167 19.26 -4.77 -0.32
CA LEU A 167 18.75 -6.14 -0.41
C LEU A 167 17.35 -6.26 0.22
N ALA A 168 17.15 -5.64 1.39
CA ALA A 168 15.84 -5.59 2.03
C ALA A 168 14.81 -4.86 1.17
N ALA A 169 15.17 -3.79 0.46
CA ALA A 169 14.26 -3.06 -0.42
C ALA A 169 13.71 -3.95 -1.56
N ALA A 170 14.53 -4.83 -2.13
CA ALA A 170 14.08 -5.81 -3.13
C ALA A 170 13.06 -6.80 -2.53
N ALA A 171 13.33 -7.34 -1.34
CA ALA A 171 12.40 -8.20 -0.61
C ALA A 171 11.09 -7.47 -0.25
N GLY A 172 11.20 -6.20 0.16
CA GLY A 172 10.05 -5.34 0.45
C GLY A 172 9.16 -5.10 -0.76
N HIS A 173 9.73 -5.02 -1.95
CA HIS A 173 8.96 -4.88 -3.18
C HIS A 173 8.10 -6.11 -3.48
N LEU A 174 8.68 -7.30 -3.35
CA LEU A 174 7.96 -8.57 -3.51
C LEU A 174 6.90 -8.74 -2.41
N ALA A 175 7.25 -8.46 -1.16
CA ALA A 175 6.34 -8.55 -0.03
C ALA A 175 5.13 -7.62 -0.20
N ALA A 176 5.35 -6.38 -0.66
CA ALA A 176 4.27 -5.44 -0.95
C ALA A 176 3.38 -5.89 -2.12
N ALA A 177 3.96 -6.47 -3.17
CA ALA A 177 3.20 -7.00 -4.31
C ALA A 177 2.34 -8.20 -3.92
N VAL A 178 2.90 -9.13 -3.13
CA VAL A 178 2.18 -10.28 -2.58
C VAL A 178 1.07 -9.84 -1.62
N TYR A 179 1.35 -8.87 -0.75
CA TYR A 179 0.34 -8.28 0.12
C TYR A 179 -0.82 -7.70 -0.70
N ALA A 180 -0.54 -6.85 -1.69
CA ALA A 180 -1.55 -6.26 -2.56
C ALA A 180 -2.35 -7.32 -3.34
N ALA A 181 -1.70 -8.39 -3.82
CA ALA A 181 -2.40 -9.51 -4.47
C ALA A 181 -3.34 -10.26 -3.50
N ARG A 182 -2.88 -10.54 -2.28
CA ARG A 182 -3.68 -11.24 -1.25
C ARG A 182 -4.84 -10.39 -0.75
N VAL A 183 -4.61 -9.09 -0.55
CA VAL A 183 -5.66 -8.12 -0.19
C VAL A 183 -6.74 -8.07 -1.27
N ARG A 184 -6.36 -7.99 -2.55
CA ARG A 184 -7.33 -8.02 -3.67
C ARG A 184 -8.15 -9.30 -3.72
N HIS A 185 -7.51 -10.47 -3.56
CA HIS A 185 -8.24 -11.73 -3.52
C HIS A 185 -9.19 -11.81 -2.31
N ARG A 186 -8.80 -11.24 -1.17
CA ARG A 186 -9.67 -11.18 0.02
C ARG A 186 -10.84 -10.23 -0.18
N LEU A 187 -10.61 -9.05 -0.75
CA LEU A 187 -11.68 -8.11 -1.09
C LEU A 187 -12.76 -8.77 -1.98
N ALA A 188 -12.34 -9.56 -2.97
CA ALA A 188 -13.27 -10.28 -3.84
C ALA A 188 -14.08 -11.40 -3.14
N ALA A 189 -13.63 -11.87 -1.97
CA ALA A 189 -14.26 -12.95 -1.22
C ALA A 189 -15.05 -12.47 0.02
N SER A 190 -14.89 -11.20 0.41
CA SER A 190 -15.50 -10.61 1.60
C SER A 190 -16.73 -9.79 1.23
N HIS A 191 -17.82 -9.97 1.99
CA HIS A 191 -19.10 -9.30 1.74
C HIS A 191 -19.40 -8.13 2.70
N ALA A 192 -18.61 -8.00 3.78
CA ALA A 192 -18.69 -6.91 4.74
C ALA A 192 -17.29 -6.33 5.03
N LEU A 193 -17.23 -5.02 5.33
CA LEU A 193 -16.00 -4.30 5.61
C LEU A 193 -15.31 -4.80 6.89
N GLU A 194 -16.11 -5.19 7.88
CA GLU A 194 -15.64 -5.72 9.17
C GLU A 194 -14.93 -7.07 8.99
N ASP A 195 -15.55 -7.99 8.24
CA ASP A 195 -14.96 -9.30 7.88
C ASP A 195 -13.66 -9.15 7.10
N PHE A 196 -13.60 -8.16 6.20
CA PHE A 196 -12.38 -7.84 5.47
C PHE A 196 -11.28 -7.33 6.41
N ALA A 197 -11.60 -6.40 7.30
CA ALA A 197 -10.63 -5.82 8.24
C ALA A 197 -10.05 -6.87 9.18
N ASP A 198 -10.87 -7.78 9.69
CA ASP A 198 -10.42 -8.87 10.57
C ASP A 198 -9.53 -9.88 9.83
N GLY A 199 -9.82 -10.16 8.55
CA GLY A 199 -8.96 -10.99 7.69
C GLY A 199 -7.67 -10.30 7.21
N ALA A 200 -7.67 -8.97 7.08
CA ALA A 200 -6.53 -8.18 6.59
C ALA A 200 -5.41 -8.02 7.63
N ARG A 201 -5.76 -7.98 8.93
CA ARG A 201 -4.79 -7.88 10.04
C ARG A 201 -3.76 -9.02 10.09
N PRO A 202 -4.14 -10.31 10.10
CA PRO A 202 -3.17 -11.40 10.13
C PRO A 202 -2.34 -11.45 8.84
N LEU A 203 -2.90 -11.05 7.71
CA LEU A 203 -2.16 -10.92 6.45
C LEU A 203 -1.06 -9.86 6.55
N LEU A 204 -1.37 -8.69 7.11
CA LEU A 204 -0.39 -7.63 7.33
C LEU A 204 0.73 -8.12 8.24
N LEU A 205 0.39 -8.70 9.40
CA LEU A 205 1.37 -9.22 10.36
C LEU A 205 2.24 -10.31 9.72
N GLY A 206 1.66 -11.22 8.94
CA GLY A 206 2.42 -12.24 8.21
C GLY A 206 3.37 -11.65 7.19
N THR A 207 2.95 -10.61 6.45
CA THR A 207 3.84 -9.94 5.48
C THR A 207 4.95 -9.14 6.14
N VAL A 208 4.67 -8.47 7.27
CA VAL A 208 5.67 -7.77 8.08
C VAL A 208 6.67 -8.76 8.67
N ALA A 209 6.21 -9.89 9.21
CA ALA A 209 7.07 -10.93 9.76
C ALA A 209 7.96 -11.57 8.67
N GLY A 210 7.39 -11.89 7.50
CA GLY A 210 8.15 -12.39 6.36
C GLY A 210 9.20 -11.39 5.86
N PHE A 211 8.84 -10.10 5.79
CA PHE A 211 9.78 -9.03 5.45
C PHE A 211 10.88 -8.89 6.51
N ALA A 212 10.54 -8.93 7.80
CA ALA A 212 11.51 -8.83 8.89
C ALA A 212 12.53 -9.98 8.85
N ALA A 213 12.09 -11.21 8.57
CA ALA A 213 12.97 -12.35 8.38
C ALA A 213 13.91 -12.16 7.18
N ALA A 214 13.38 -11.68 6.04
CA ALA A 214 14.20 -11.38 4.86
C ALA A 214 15.20 -10.24 5.12
N ALA A 215 14.80 -9.18 5.83
CA ALA A 215 15.67 -8.07 6.20
C ALA A 215 16.77 -8.49 7.19
N ALA A 216 16.47 -9.37 8.13
CA ALA A 216 17.48 -9.96 9.01
C ALA A 216 18.49 -10.81 8.23
N GLY A 217 18.03 -11.64 7.29
CA GLY A 217 18.90 -12.40 6.39
C GLY A 217 19.78 -11.49 5.51
N ALA A 218 19.20 -10.42 4.95
CA ALA A 218 19.94 -9.42 4.18
C ALA A 218 21.02 -8.72 5.03
N ALA A 219 20.74 -8.42 6.29
CA ALA A 219 21.73 -7.85 7.21
C ALA A 219 22.88 -8.83 7.48
N VAL A 220 22.59 -10.12 7.71
CA VAL A 220 23.61 -11.16 7.89
C VAL A 220 24.47 -11.30 6.63
N LEU A 221 23.87 -11.38 5.44
CA LEU A 221 24.59 -11.50 4.17
C LEU A 221 25.48 -10.27 3.88
N ALA A 222 25.04 -9.09 4.28
CA ALA A 222 25.79 -7.84 4.10
C ALA A 222 26.82 -7.57 5.20
N GLY A 223 26.90 -8.41 6.24
CA GLY A 223 27.76 -8.17 7.41
C GLY A 223 27.32 -6.97 8.26
N ALA A 224 26.05 -6.58 8.20
CA ALA A 224 25.48 -5.50 9.00
C ALA A 224 24.90 -6.03 10.33
N ALA A 225 24.96 -5.22 11.38
CA ALA A 225 24.33 -5.56 12.65
C ALA A 225 22.79 -5.64 12.48
N VAL A 226 22.22 -6.84 12.62
CA VAL A 226 20.77 -7.07 12.60
C VAL A 226 19.98 -6.11 13.50
N PRO A 227 20.36 -5.86 14.78
CA PRO A 227 19.59 -4.94 15.65
C PRO A 227 19.58 -3.49 15.14
N LEU A 228 20.52 -3.13 14.27
CA LEU A 228 20.60 -1.81 13.65
C LEU A 228 19.83 -1.76 12.33
N ALA A 229 20.01 -2.76 11.46
CA ALA A 229 19.45 -2.77 10.11
C ALA A 229 17.94 -3.04 10.10
N LEU A 230 17.47 -3.97 10.95
CA LEU A 230 16.09 -4.41 10.99
C LEU A 230 15.07 -3.28 11.25
N PRO A 231 15.22 -2.42 12.28
CA PRO A 231 14.23 -1.38 12.55
C PRO A 231 14.16 -0.35 11.42
N ILE A 232 15.29 -0.01 10.80
CA ILE A 232 15.36 0.93 9.68
C ILE A 232 14.68 0.32 8.45
N ALA A 233 14.98 -0.94 8.11
CA ALA A 233 14.34 -1.65 7.01
C ALA A 233 12.82 -1.73 7.20
N LEU A 234 12.36 -2.05 8.42
CA LEU A 234 10.95 -2.13 8.77
C LEU A 234 10.25 -0.78 8.64
N LEU A 235 10.88 0.28 9.13
CA LEU A 235 10.37 1.66 9.02
C LEU A 235 10.18 2.08 7.55
N LEU A 236 11.16 1.79 6.70
CA LEU A 236 11.09 2.10 5.25
C LEU A 236 10.01 1.27 4.55
N PHE A 237 9.88 -0.02 4.89
CA PHE A 237 8.84 -0.88 4.36
C PHE A 237 7.43 -0.41 4.73
N LEU A 238 7.21 -0.11 6.02
CA LEU A 238 5.92 0.42 6.51
C LEU A 238 5.59 1.77 5.88
N THR A 239 6.58 2.67 5.77
CA THR A 239 6.44 3.96 5.08
C THR A 239 5.94 3.75 3.65
N ARG A 240 6.59 2.86 2.89
CA ARG A 240 6.21 2.55 1.51
C ARG A 240 4.79 2.01 1.43
N LEU A 241 4.45 1.08 2.31
CA LEU A 241 3.15 0.42 2.32
C LEU A 241 2.03 1.41 2.65
N LEU A 242 2.24 2.28 3.65
CA LEU A 242 1.29 3.33 4.03
C LEU A 242 1.10 4.39 2.94
N VAL A 243 2.18 4.85 2.31
CA VAL A 243 2.10 5.80 1.20
C VAL A 243 1.38 5.17 -0.01
N GLY A 244 1.69 3.91 -0.32
CA GLY A 244 1.07 3.17 -1.42
C GLY A 244 -0.44 2.95 -1.23
N HIS A 245 -0.90 2.78 0.01
CA HIS A 245 -2.32 2.61 0.31
C HIS A 245 -3.02 3.93 0.68
N GLY A 246 -2.36 5.09 0.59
CA GLY A 246 -3.01 6.39 0.89
C GLY A 246 -3.32 6.65 2.37
N ALA A 247 -2.64 5.95 3.29
CA ALA A 247 -2.79 6.13 4.74
C ALA A 247 -2.34 7.52 5.22
N PRO A 248 -2.78 7.99 6.42
CA PRO A 248 -2.40 9.29 6.96
C PRO A 248 -0.88 9.44 7.10
N ARG A 249 -0.35 10.54 6.57
CA ARG A 249 1.10 10.80 6.45
C ARG A 249 1.76 11.37 7.70
N GLY A 250 0.97 11.96 8.61
CA GLY A 250 1.46 12.51 9.88
C GLY A 250 2.29 11.54 10.72
N PRO A 251 1.77 10.34 11.09
CA PRO A 251 2.53 9.37 11.88
C PRO A 251 3.77 8.86 11.13
N VAL A 252 3.69 8.75 9.80
CA VAL A 252 4.83 8.34 8.97
C VAL A 252 5.96 9.37 9.02
N ALA A 253 5.63 10.64 8.81
CA ALA A 253 6.61 11.73 8.90
C ALA A 253 7.24 11.81 10.29
N ALA A 254 6.43 11.70 11.36
CA ALA A 254 6.92 11.71 12.73
C ALA A 254 7.88 10.55 13.02
N ALA A 255 7.57 9.33 12.56
CA ALA A 255 8.44 8.17 12.74
C ALA A 255 9.76 8.32 11.95
N LEU A 256 9.72 8.88 10.74
CA LEU A 256 10.93 9.17 9.96
C LEU A 256 11.81 10.24 10.60
N VAL A 257 11.20 11.31 11.13
CA VAL A 257 11.92 12.35 11.89
C VAL A 257 12.54 11.76 13.15
N LEU A 258 11.83 10.90 13.87
CA LEU A 258 12.36 10.21 15.05
C LEU A 258 13.58 9.33 14.67
N ALA A 259 13.55 8.66 13.52
CA ALA A 259 14.69 7.84 13.07
C ALA A 259 15.94 8.65 12.69
N LEU A 260 15.83 9.96 12.47
CA LEU A 260 16.99 10.85 12.27
C LEU A 260 17.68 11.19 13.60
N VAL A 261 17.00 11.02 14.73
CA VAL A 261 17.57 11.29 16.06
C VAL A 261 18.70 10.28 16.32
N PRO A 262 19.91 10.74 16.71
CA PRO A 262 21.09 9.88 16.79
C PRO A 262 21.12 8.96 18.04
N VAL A 263 19.96 8.51 18.52
CA VAL A 263 19.79 7.63 19.68
C VAL A 263 19.52 6.20 19.21
N THR A 264 20.19 5.22 19.82
CA THR A 264 20.10 3.79 19.43
C THR A 264 18.67 3.24 19.49
N ALA A 265 17.87 3.70 20.44
CA ALA A 265 16.48 3.31 20.62
C ALA A 265 15.49 4.03 19.67
N ALA A 266 15.92 5.06 18.94
CA ALA A 266 15.01 5.90 18.15
C ALA A 266 14.42 5.15 16.94
N ALA A 267 15.26 4.45 16.17
CA ALA A 267 14.81 3.64 15.04
C ALA A 267 13.85 2.49 15.44
N PRO A 268 14.14 1.66 16.47
CA PRO A 268 13.20 0.62 16.89
C PRO A 268 11.91 1.20 17.47
N ALA A 269 11.96 2.30 18.24
CA ALA A 269 10.76 2.97 18.74
C ALA A 269 9.91 3.54 17.60
N ALA A 270 10.53 4.16 16.59
CA ALA A 270 9.86 4.67 15.40
C ALA A 270 9.18 3.54 14.61
N ALA A 271 9.87 2.42 14.39
CA ALA A 271 9.34 1.28 13.67
C ALA A 271 8.17 0.62 14.43
N ALA A 272 8.29 0.43 15.75
CA ALA A 272 7.24 -0.13 16.59
C ALA A 272 6.01 0.78 16.63
N GLY A 273 6.20 2.08 16.86
CA GLY A 273 5.10 3.06 16.86
C GLY A 273 4.39 3.13 15.50
N LEU A 274 5.16 3.14 14.41
CA LEU A 274 4.59 3.14 13.06
C LEU A 274 3.82 1.85 12.77
N LEU A 275 4.29 0.69 13.23
CA LEU A 275 3.60 -0.59 13.07
C LEU A 275 2.23 -0.56 13.76
N VAL A 276 2.15 -0.04 14.98
CA VAL A 276 0.88 0.12 15.72
C VAL A 276 -0.09 1.01 14.96
N CYS A 277 0.38 2.12 14.38
CA CYS A 277 -0.45 2.98 13.54
C CYS A 277 -0.83 2.32 12.20
N ALA A 278 0.04 1.47 11.66
CA ALA A 278 -0.13 0.87 10.34
C ALA A 278 -1.28 -0.14 10.31
N VAL A 279 -1.44 -0.97 11.35
CA VAL A 279 -2.50 -1.98 11.40
C VAL A 279 -3.91 -1.41 11.15
N PRO A 280 -4.40 -0.41 11.91
CA PRO A 280 -5.72 0.17 11.68
C PRO A 280 -5.77 1.03 10.41
N ALA A 281 -4.67 1.73 10.07
CA ALA A 281 -4.62 2.60 8.91
C ALA A 281 -4.73 1.81 7.59
N LEU A 282 -4.05 0.66 7.51
CA LEU A 282 -4.05 -0.19 6.32
C LEU A 282 -5.32 -1.01 6.22
N ALA A 283 -5.90 -1.50 7.33
CA ALA A 283 -7.21 -2.15 7.29
C ALA A 283 -8.29 -1.23 6.68
N ARG A 284 -8.27 0.05 7.03
CA ARG A 284 -9.14 1.06 6.42
C ARG A 284 -8.73 1.37 4.98
N ALA A 285 -7.48 1.74 4.75
CA ALA A 285 -7.03 2.25 3.47
C ALA A 285 -7.00 1.19 2.35
N SER A 286 -6.80 -0.09 2.69
CA SER A 286 -6.94 -1.22 1.76
C SER A 286 -8.38 -1.44 1.28
N ALA A 287 -9.38 -1.05 2.07
CA ALA A 287 -10.77 -1.01 1.62
C ALA A 287 -11.06 0.18 0.68
N TYR A 288 -10.18 1.18 0.62
CA TYR A 288 -10.36 2.39 -0.18
C TYR A 288 -9.41 2.47 -1.39
N THR A 289 -8.51 1.49 -1.55
CA THR A 289 -7.47 1.52 -2.59
C THR A 289 -7.81 0.58 -3.73
N ARG A 290 -7.99 1.20 -4.90
CA ARG A 290 -8.20 0.54 -6.18
C ARG A 290 -6.95 -0.22 -6.66
N PRO A 291 -7.11 -1.27 -7.47
CA PRO A 291 -6.09 -1.73 -8.41
C PRO A 291 -5.81 -0.70 -9.52
#